data_AF-A0A8H7SXA2-F1
#
_entry.id   AF-A0A8H7SXA2-F1
#
_cell.length_a   1.000
_cell.length_b   1.000
_cell.length_c   1.000
_cell.angle_alpha   90.00
_cell.angle_beta   90.00
_cell.angle_gamma   90.00
#
_symmetry.space_group_name_H-M   'P 1'
#
loop_
_entity.id
_entity.type
_entity.pdbx_description
1 polymer ?
#
loop_
_entity_poly.entity_id
_entity_poly.type
_entity_poly.pdbx_seq_one_letter_code
_entity_poly.pdbx_strand_id
1 'polypeptide(L)'
;AAGAEFASVPAFEELLHLLPSLTTLQLSFVGLNVAEDHKNDTKTQNLYTPQCCTMCTKMGRSISIATWRGPYHAYVDTEFYRIPDLAAAFHSGFAVDEVADWSPTIKYLAYAPHPTLFTAARYFEIQGEMRVWKNLGARFVKNAE
;
A
#
# COMPACT_ATOMS: atom_id res chain seq x y z
N ALA A 1 11.17 2.22 0.66
CA ALA A 1 9.78 2.22 1.16
C ALA A 1 9.71 1.30 2.37
N ALA A 2 9.10 0.10 2.29
CA ALA A 2 8.60 -0.75 3.39
C ALA A 2 9.07 -0.56 4.85
N GLY A 3 10.37 -0.35 5.12
CA GLY A 3 10.89 -0.19 6.48
C GLY A 3 10.39 1.07 7.21
N ALA A 4 10.25 2.20 6.49
CA ALA A 4 9.81 3.46 7.10
C ALA A 4 8.31 3.45 7.44
N GLU A 5 7.50 2.84 6.58
CA GLU A 5 6.05 2.70 6.75
C GLU A 5 5.75 1.68 7.86
N PHE A 6 6.52 0.60 7.97
CA PHE A 6 6.41 -0.34 9.08
C PHE A 6 6.83 0.28 10.42
N ALA A 7 7.85 1.14 10.44
CA ALA A 7 8.20 1.91 11.65
C ALA A 7 7.11 2.95 12.03
N SER A 8 6.24 3.31 11.07
CA SER A 8 5.17 4.29 11.24
C SER A 8 3.81 3.65 11.55
N VAL A 9 3.77 2.38 11.96
CA VAL A 9 2.53 1.69 12.35
C VAL A 9 1.66 2.48 13.32
N PRO A 10 2.20 3.15 14.36
CA PRO A 10 1.39 4.01 15.23
C PRO A 10 0.68 5.17 14.49
N ALA A 11 1.27 5.68 13.41
CA ALA A 11 0.65 6.76 12.62
C ALA A 11 -0.61 6.30 11.88
N PHE A 12 -0.73 5.01 11.57
CA PHE A 12 -1.96 4.48 10.96
C PHE A 12 -3.14 4.45 11.94
N GLU A 13 -2.90 4.47 13.26
CA GLU A 13 -3.98 4.62 14.24
C GLU A 13 -4.69 5.98 14.10
N GLU A 14 -4.02 7.01 13.60
CA GLU A 14 -4.65 8.31 13.36
C GLU A 14 -5.79 8.25 12.35
N LEU A 15 -5.80 7.26 11.44
CA LEU A 15 -6.94 7.04 10.55
C LEU A 15 -8.20 6.66 11.33
N LEU A 16 -8.07 5.90 12.42
CA LEU A 16 -9.20 5.54 13.29
C LEU A 16 -9.72 6.76 14.06
N HIS A 17 -8.85 7.71 14.40
CA HIS A 17 -9.27 8.96 15.04
C HIS A 17 -9.94 9.92 14.05
N LEU A 18 -9.38 10.06 12.86
CA LEU A 18 -9.85 10.99 11.82
C LEU A 18 -11.11 10.51 11.10
N LEU A 19 -11.35 9.20 11.04
CA LEU A 19 -12.50 8.59 10.37
C LEU A 19 -13.35 7.83 11.40
N PRO A 20 -14.30 8.48 12.09
CA PRO A 20 -15.02 7.85 13.20
C PRO A 20 -15.80 6.58 12.83
N SER A 21 -16.22 6.46 11.58
CA SER A 21 -16.91 5.29 11.02
C SER A 21 -15.98 4.12 10.71
N LEU A 22 -14.66 4.32 10.69
CA LEU A 22 -13.68 3.27 10.49
C LEU A 22 -13.47 2.53 11.82
N THR A 23 -13.94 1.28 11.90
CA THR A 23 -13.80 0.44 13.09
C THR A 23 -12.65 -0.55 12.97
N THR A 24 -12.28 -0.94 11.75
CA THR A 24 -11.26 -1.94 11.50
C THR A 24 -10.36 -1.48 10.37
N LEU A 25 -9.05 -1.43 10.62
CA LEU A 25 -8.05 -1.10 9.63
C LEU A 25 -7.18 -2.32 9.34
N GLN A 26 -7.25 -2.82 8.10
CA GLN A 26 -6.42 -3.93 7.65
C GLN A 26 -5.36 -3.39 6.68
N LEU A 27 -4.10 -3.52 7.06
CA LEU A 27 -2.95 -3.06 6.27
C LEU A 27 -2.25 -4.27 5.67
N SER A 28 -1.99 -4.23 4.37
CA SER A 28 -1.12 -5.21 3.70
C SER A 28 0.08 -4.49 3.09
N PHE A 29 1.24 -4.67 3.69
CA PHE A 29 2.50 -4.15 3.15
C PHE A 29 3.06 -5.14 2.12
N VAL A 30 3.09 -4.70 0.87
CA VAL A 30 3.45 -5.52 -0.29
C VAL A 30 4.60 -4.85 -1.01
N GLY A 31 5.69 -5.58 -1.26
CA GLY A 31 6.82 -5.04 -2.01
C GLY A 31 8.07 -5.89 -1.96
N LEU A 32 9.00 -5.64 -2.88
CA LEU A 32 10.27 -6.36 -3.00
C LEU A 32 11.18 -6.16 -1.77
N ASN A 33 11.06 -4.98 -1.15
CA ASN A 33 11.88 -4.52 -0.01
C ASN A 33 11.18 -4.72 1.35
N VAL A 34 10.05 -5.44 1.40
CA VAL A 34 9.41 -5.82 2.65
C VAL A 34 10.32 -6.83 3.35
N ALA A 35 10.76 -6.51 4.57
CA ALA A 35 11.63 -7.38 5.36
C ALA A 35 10.89 -8.68 5.73
N GLU A 36 11.58 -9.81 5.56
CA GLU A 36 11.14 -11.08 6.13
C GLU A 36 11.55 -11.14 7.61
N ASP A 37 10.63 -11.57 8.47
CA ASP A 37 11.05 -12.20 9.72
C ASP A 37 11.67 -13.54 9.33
N HIS A 38 13.01 -13.57 9.29
CA HIS A 38 13.83 -14.73 8.89
C HIS A 38 13.47 -16.00 9.65
N LYS A 39 12.44 -16.77 9.24
CA LYS A 39 12.22 -18.13 9.75
C LYS A 39 11.69 -19.20 8.80
N ASN A 40 11.17 -18.93 7.61
CA ASN A 40 10.82 -20.01 6.67
C ASN A 40 10.76 -19.55 5.20
N ASP A 41 11.36 -20.33 4.30
CA ASP A 41 11.31 -20.23 2.82
C ASP A 41 9.91 -20.47 2.21
N THR A 42 8.85 -20.37 3.01
CA THR A 42 7.47 -20.48 2.54
C THR A 42 6.89 -19.09 2.33
N LYS A 43 6.13 -18.91 1.25
CA LYS A 43 5.34 -17.69 0.96
C LYS A 43 4.27 -17.48 2.04
N THR A 44 4.64 -17.13 3.26
CA THR A 44 3.72 -16.93 4.38
C THR A 44 3.48 -15.46 4.60
N GLN A 45 2.21 -15.09 4.74
CA GLN A 45 1.81 -13.76 5.18
C GLN A 45 1.95 -13.69 6.70
N ASN A 46 2.81 -12.81 7.23
CA ASN A 46 2.93 -12.61 8.67
C ASN A 46 1.82 -11.66 9.12
N LEU A 47 0.96 -12.12 10.03
CA LEU A 47 -0.10 -11.32 10.63
C LEU A 47 0.33 -10.78 11.99
N TYR A 48 0.27 -9.47 12.16
CA TYR A 48 0.57 -8.77 13.39
C TYR A 48 -0.59 -7.83 13.75
N THR A 49 -1.05 -7.88 14.99
CA THR A 49 -2.16 -7.05 15.49
C THR A 49 -1.64 -6.13 16.59
N PRO A 50 -1.21 -4.90 16.26
CA PRO A 50 -0.76 -3.95 17.28
C PRO A 50 -1.89 -3.59 18.23
N GLN A 51 -1.54 -3.31 19.48
CA GLN A 51 -2.48 -2.77 20.45
C GLN A 51 -2.78 -1.31 20.11
N CYS A 52 -4.05 -0.98 19.90
CA CYS A 52 -4.50 0.40 19.74
C CYS A 52 -4.47 1.14 21.08
N CYS A 53 -4.53 2.47 21.05
CA CYS A 53 -4.71 3.31 22.23
C CYS A 53 -5.96 2.91 23.03
N THR A 54 -6.02 3.36 24.28
CA THR A 54 -7.13 3.01 25.18
C THR A 54 -8.50 3.46 24.65
N MET A 55 -8.58 4.60 23.97
CA MET A 55 -9.83 5.09 23.41
C MET A 55 -10.32 4.21 22.26
N CYS A 56 -9.48 3.97 21.24
CA CYS A 56 -9.80 3.08 20.13
C CYS A 56 -10.16 1.67 20.61
N THR A 57 -9.40 1.12 21.57
CA THR A 57 -9.68 -0.19 22.16
C THR A 57 -11.06 -0.22 22.84
N LYS A 58 -11.39 0.79 23.66
CA LYS A 58 -12.72 0.90 24.31
C LYS A 58 -13.87 1.04 23.32
N MET A 59 -13.61 1.64 22.16
CA MET A 59 -14.57 1.76 21.06
C MET A 59 -14.64 0.51 20.18
N GLY A 60 -13.93 -0.57 20.53
CA GLY A 60 -13.90 -1.81 19.76
C GLY A 60 -13.17 -1.69 18.42
N ARG A 61 -12.28 -0.70 18.27
CA ARG A 61 -11.52 -0.49 17.03
C ARG A 61 -10.25 -1.32 17.01
N SER A 62 -9.81 -1.72 15.83
CA SER A 62 -8.65 -2.59 15.66
C SER A 62 -7.83 -2.28 14.41
N ILE A 63 -6.53 -2.62 14.48
CA ILE A 63 -5.59 -2.60 13.37
C ILE A 63 -5.00 -4.00 13.23
N SER A 64 -4.97 -4.53 12.01
CA SER A 64 -4.23 -5.75 11.68
C SER A 64 -3.31 -5.50 10.50
N ILE A 65 -2.10 -6.03 10.58
CA ILE A 65 -1.04 -5.79 9.61
C ILE A 65 -0.59 -7.13 9.05
N ALA A 66 -0.51 -7.17 7.73
CA ALA A 66 -0.03 -8.30 6.98
C ALA A 66 1.16 -7.86 6.13
N THR A 67 2.18 -8.69 5.99
CA THR A 67 3.32 -8.42 5.10
C THR A 67 3.41 -9.49 4.02
N TRP A 68 3.74 -9.07 2.81
CA TRP A 68 4.02 -9.99 1.70
C TRP A 68 5.17 -9.46 0.85
N ARG A 69 6.21 -10.29 0.69
CA ARG A 69 7.39 -9.91 -0.07
C ARG A 69 7.26 -10.36 -1.52
N GLY A 70 7.37 -9.39 -2.42
CA GLY A 70 7.31 -9.60 -3.86
C GLY A 70 6.66 -8.41 -4.57
N PRO A 71 6.55 -8.45 -5.90
CA PRO A 71 5.90 -7.39 -6.64
C PRO A 71 4.37 -7.49 -6.52
N TYR A 72 3.70 -6.35 -6.46
CA TYR A 72 2.25 -6.29 -6.22
C TYR A 72 1.43 -7.10 -7.24
N HIS A 73 1.80 -7.06 -8.52
CA HIS A 73 1.14 -7.85 -9.55
C HIS A 73 1.26 -9.38 -9.39
N ALA A 74 2.18 -9.88 -8.57
CA ALA A 74 2.23 -11.30 -8.20
C ALA A 74 1.45 -11.58 -6.90
N TYR A 75 1.31 -10.57 -6.03
CA TYR A 75 0.51 -10.67 -4.82
C TYR A 75 -0.98 -10.88 -5.14
N VAL A 76 -1.49 -10.21 -6.18
CA VAL A 76 -2.91 -10.27 -6.57
C VAL A 76 -3.38 -11.68 -6.94
N ASP A 77 -2.47 -12.56 -7.37
CA ASP A 77 -2.75 -13.94 -7.74
C ASP A 77 -2.65 -14.92 -6.55
N THR A 78 -2.38 -14.41 -5.34
CA THR A 78 -2.26 -15.24 -4.13
C THR A 78 -3.59 -15.36 -3.40
N GLU A 79 -3.74 -16.43 -2.60
CA GLU A 79 -4.89 -16.60 -1.70
C GLU A 79 -4.98 -15.54 -0.59
N PHE A 80 -3.88 -14.83 -0.34
CA PHE A 80 -3.78 -13.75 0.64
C PHE A 80 -4.37 -12.43 0.13
N TYR A 81 -4.52 -12.29 -1.19
CA TYR A 81 -5.04 -11.06 -1.77
C TYR A 81 -6.52 -10.89 -1.46
N ARG A 82 -6.84 -9.71 -0.91
CA ARG A 82 -8.19 -9.20 -0.77
C ARG A 82 -8.24 -7.87 -1.49
N ILE A 83 -9.34 -7.60 -2.19
CA ILE A 83 -9.53 -6.31 -2.86
C ILE A 83 -9.53 -5.23 -1.76
N PRO A 84 -8.56 -4.30 -1.77
CA PRO A 84 -8.49 -3.26 -0.75
C PRO A 84 -9.52 -2.16 -1.03
N ASP A 85 -9.96 -1.45 0.01
CA ASP A 85 -10.72 -0.20 -0.15
C ASP A 85 -9.86 0.93 -0.73
N LEU A 86 -8.54 0.87 -0.51
CA LEU A 86 -7.54 1.79 -1.05
C LEU A 86 -6.19 1.08 -1.16
N ALA A 87 -5.54 1.18 -2.32
CA ALA A 87 -4.12 0.88 -2.45
C ALA A 87 -3.29 2.18 -2.39
N ALA A 88 -2.08 2.11 -1.84
CA ALA A 88 -1.17 3.25 -1.78
C ALA A 88 0.24 2.84 -2.21
N ALA A 89 0.81 3.54 -3.18
CA ALA A 89 2.18 3.40 -3.61
C ALA A 89 2.98 4.61 -3.11
N PHE A 90 3.74 4.41 -2.04
CA PHE A 90 4.53 5.46 -1.41
C PHE A 90 5.86 5.66 -2.12
N HIS A 91 6.11 6.89 -2.59
CA HIS A 91 7.35 7.29 -3.27
C HIS A 91 7.73 6.30 -4.37
N SER A 92 6.79 6.02 -5.28
CA SER A 92 6.92 4.90 -6.22
C SER A 92 8.11 5.01 -7.17
N GLY A 93 8.47 6.23 -7.59
CA GLY A 93 9.64 6.49 -8.43
C GLY A 93 9.63 5.74 -9.77
N PHE A 94 8.50 5.16 -10.16
CA PHE A 94 8.47 4.11 -11.18
C PHE A 94 8.74 4.66 -12.59
N ALA A 95 8.59 5.97 -12.78
CA ALA A 95 8.86 6.64 -14.05
C ALA A 95 10.35 7.00 -14.25
N VAL A 96 11.19 6.85 -13.22
CA VAL A 96 12.60 7.30 -13.25
C VAL A 96 13.57 6.14 -13.07
N ASP A 97 13.38 5.30 -12.04
CA ASP A 97 14.46 4.40 -11.58
C ASP A 97 14.25 2.92 -11.98
N GLU A 98 13.00 2.42 -12.01
CA GLU A 98 12.73 0.97 -12.11
C GLU A 98 11.56 0.64 -13.07
N VAL A 99 11.47 1.34 -14.20
CA VAL A 99 10.32 1.24 -15.13
C VAL A 99 9.98 -0.20 -15.54
N ALA A 100 10.99 -1.06 -15.75
CA ALA A 100 10.78 -2.43 -16.22
C ALA A 100 10.10 -3.33 -15.18
N ASP A 101 10.58 -3.31 -13.94
CA ASP A 101 10.09 -4.18 -12.86
C ASP A 101 8.70 -3.73 -12.36
N TRP A 102 8.42 -2.43 -12.45
CA TRP A 102 7.13 -1.88 -12.08
C TRP A 102 6.08 -2.00 -13.16
N SER A 103 6.45 -2.08 -14.45
CA SER A 103 5.51 -2.08 -15.58
C SER A 103 4.30 -3.01 -15.40
N PRO A 104 4.43 -4.27 -14.95
CA PRO A 104 3.26 -5.13 -14.75
C PRO A 104 2.36 -4.66 -13.60
N THR A 105 2.94 -4.16 -12.50
CA THR A 105 2.20 -3.55 -11.38
C THR A 105 1.44 -2.31 -11.84
N ILE A 106 2.10 -1.43 -12.61
CA ILE A 106 1.50 -0.19 -13.12
C ILE A 106 0.33 -0.51 -14.05
N LYS A 107 0.52 -1.46 -14.98
CA LYS A 107 -0.56 -1.91 -15.87
C LYS A 107 -1.75 -2.48 -15.10
N TYR A 108 -1.51 -3.28 -14.06
CA TYR A 108 -2.58 -3.78 -13.19
C TYR A 108 -3.32 -2.61 -12.51
N LEU A 109 -2.58 -1.71 -11.84
CA LEU A 109 -3.16 -0.63 -11.03
C LEU A 109 -3.95 0.39 -11.86
N ALA A 110 -3.61 0.57 -13.14
CA ALA A 110 -4.36 1.45 -14.05
C ALA A 110 -5.82 1.01 -14.25
N TYR A 111 -6.10 -0.28 -14.06
CA TYR A 111 -7.42 -0.90 -14.24
C TYR A 111 -7.91 -1.62 -12.98
N ALA A 112 -7.28 -1.36 -11.83
CA ALA A 112 -7.66 -2.02 -10.59
C ALA A 112 -9.10 -1.67 -10.19
N PRO A 113 -9.84 -2.61 -9.56
CA PRO A 113 -11.21 -2.38 -9.11
C PRO A 113 -11.31 -1.44 -7.90
N HIS A 114 -10.16 -0.97 -7.37
CA HIS A 114 -10.05 -0.13 -6.20
C HIS A 114 -9.32 1.18 -6.52
N PRO A 115 -9.59 2.28 -5.78
CA PRO A 115 -8.80 3.48 -5.91
C PRO A 115 -7.35 3.22 -5.49
N THR A 116 -6.42 3.93 -6.13
CA THR A 116 -4.99 3.85 -5.82
C THR A 116 -4.41 5.24 -5.67
N LEU A 117 -3.75 5.49 -4.54
CA LEU A 117 -3.02 6.71 -4.24
C LEU A 117 -1.54 6.53 -4.60
N PHE A 118 -0.96 7.49 -5.32
CA PHE A 118 0.46 7.55 -5.59
C PHE A 118 1.06 8.77 -4.88
N THR A 119 2.18 8.57 -4.20
CA THR A 119 2.97 9.67 -3.65
C THR A 119 4.34 9.70 -4.29
N ALA A 120 4.93 10.88 -4.41
CA ALA A 120 6.29 11.08 -4.91
C ALA A 120 7.06 11.99 -3.96
N ALA A 121 8.39 11.86 -3.95
CA ALA A 121 9.24 12.71 -3.14
C ALA A 121 9.35 14.12 -3.75
N ARG A 122 9.22 14.22 -5.08
CA ARG A 122 9.35 15.48 -5.81
C ARG A 122 8.23 15.67 -6.82
N TYR A 123 7.78 16.92 -6.99
CA TYR A 123 6.70 17.25 -7.91
C TYR A 123 6.98 16.84 -9.37
N PHE A 124 8.23 16.93 -9.85
CA PHE A 124 8.53 16.53 -11.22
C PHE A 124 8.40 15.01 -11.46
N GLU A 125 8.62 14.18 -10.43
CA GLU A 125 8.51 12.73 -10.52
C GLU A 125 7.04 12.35 -10.77
N ILE A 126 6.12 12.88 -9.95
CA ILE A 126 4.69 12.60 -10.11
C ILE A 126 4.15 13.15 -11.44
N GLN A 127 4.70 14.24 -11.98
CA GLN A 127 4.34 14.72 -13.33
C GLN A 127 4.72 13.72 -14.43
N GLY A 128 5.87 13.05 -14.30
CA GLY A 128 6.28 11.97 -15.20
C GLY A 128 5.37 10.75 -15.07
N GLU A 129 5.12 10.31 -13.85
CA GLU A 129 4.22 9.19 -13.54
C GLU A 129 2.79 9.43 -14.05
N MET A 130 2.24 10.64 -13.85
CA MET A 130 0.92 11.03 -14.36
C MET A 130 0.80 10.91 -15.88
N ARG A 131 1.87 11.14 -16.65
CA ARG A 131 1.84 10.91 -18.11
C ARG A 131 1.70 9.43 -18.44
N VAL A 132 2.41 8.56 -17.72
CA VAL A 132 2.30 7.10 -17.88
C VAL A 132 0.86 6.66 -17.60
N TRP A 133 0.28 7.11 -16.49
CA TRP A 133 -1.11 6.81 -16.13
C TRP A 133 -2.13 7.29 -17.16
N LYS A 134 -1.97 8.51 -17.69
CA LYS A 134 -2.83 9.04 -18.77
C LYS A 134 -2.73 8.19 -20.03
N ASN A 135 -1.54 7.78 -20.41
CA ASN A 135 -1.31 6.92 -21.59
C ASN A 135 -1.93 5.52 -21.40
N LEU A 136 -2.01 5.04 -20.16
CA LEU A 136 -2.72 3.81 -19.79
C LEU A 136 -4.23 3.99 -19.62
N GLY A 137 -4.78 5.18 -19.87
CA GLY A 137 -6.22 5.43 -19.76
C GLY A 137 -6.75 5.53 -18.33
N ALA A 138 -5.87 5.68 -17.33
CA ALA A 138 -6.28 5.82 -15.94
C ALA A 138 -7.08 7.11 -15.72
N ARG A 139 -8.12 7.02 -14.89
CA ARG A 139 -8.93 8.18 -14.48
C ARG A 139 -8.43 8.72 -13.14
N PHE A 140 -8.23 10.02 -13.07
CA PHE A 140 -7.79 10.69 -11.85
C PHE A 140 -9.00 11.23 -11.09
N VAL A 141 -9.14 10.80 -9.84
CA VAL A 141 -10.08 11.42 -8.89
C VAL A 141 -9.53 12.79 -8.45
N LYS A 142 -8.21 12.89 -8.30
CA LYS A 142 -7.48 14.11 -7.96
C LYS A 142 -6.13 14.12 -8.66
N ASN A 143 -5.68 15.29 -9.13
CA ASN A 143 -4.36 15.47 -9.73
C ASN A 143 -3.29 15.72 -8.65
N ALA A 144 -2.01 15.64 -9.02
CA ALA A 144 -0.92 16.05 -8.15
C ALA A 144 -1.04 17.54 -7.78
N GLU A 145 -0.72 17.86 -6.52
CA GLU A 145 -0.70 19.20 -5.93
C GLU A 145 0.66 19.50 -5.30
#